data_AF-A0A6J0NCT4-F1
#
_entry.id   AF-A0A6J0NCT4-F1
#
_cell.length_a   1.000
_cell.length_b   1.000
_cell.length_c   1.000
_cell.angle_alpha   90.00
_cell.angle_beta   90.00
_cell.angle_gamma   90.00
#
_symmetry.space_group_name_H-M   'P 1'
#
loop_
_entity.id
_entity.type
_entity.pdbx_description
1 polymer ?
#
loop_
_entity_poly.entity_id
_entity_poly.type
_entity_poly.pdbx_seq_one_letter_code
_entity_poly.pdbx_strand_id
1 'polypeptide(L)'
;MDSEVVIGGSGSSESHDHDKSVLIDSVIKENPDVDFLVDDMNNNRLTVSSFVSDSVTSGMVNEVESVACKDEQRLLVQEDEKSLVLDKAKEITGLRRELELISELLSGHEKGDVKDHEGADLLQRSKVSGKHIGSVTSKPENLEYLRRLSREELINHFQAEMSRLKREHECTMQEMTEEYFSIKRRCLRLEECPSLSSLNKDKDFDVLRKKIPDVISKLDKVVLEEGKNSADSKRLLDSLLLENSQLKDSLSDVEDLHVEASIYEDVYGSVVGEFVNQIHCAKEEARREEASASKVALEDYCVESYMAEEYCAVIYKEALKEAGEKIGELNMSVSERERALRWEIAEKEILKEKIHSLECLVKEKENDLGTVKEKLEIVFQQVNNLQFQLDLQEVVIQDRNKELRVALEKKEGYVMEVSELKQKLELARKDMKITENERVKSELKLSTAQAEQKLLQDQIVSTVMSLAKCSQDVECLVAEKTKKINSRLRSMQSQLNDLVDEVDELKVRESMYKQQMEKKTCDLQKAETEVDLLGDEIDSLLDLLQKIYIALDHYSPILKHYPGIIEILKLVQRELRRDSKRLSVF
;
A
#
# COMPACT_ATOMS: atom_id res chain seq x y z
N MET A 1 -39.74 -17.90 -21.93
CA MET A 1 -40.38 -17.57 -23.22
C MET A 1 -39.24 -17.37 -24.18
N ASP A 2 -39.10 -18.33 -25.07
CA ASP A 2 -37.89 -18.63 -25.79
C ASP A 2 -37.88 -17.92 -27.15
N SER A 3 -36.69 -17.70 -27.71
CA SER A 3 -36.42 -17.87 -29.15
C SER A 3 -34.92 -17.74 -29.41
N GLU A 4 -34.29 -18.89 -29.44
CA GLU A 4 -32.97 -19.11 -30.02
C GLU A 4 -33.08 -19.13 -31.55
N VAL A 5 -32.16 -18.47 -32.27
CA VAL A 5 -32.02 -18.62 -33.74
C VAL A 5 -30.54 -18.77 -34.09
N VAL A 6 -30.13 -20.01 -34.29
CA VAL A 6 -28.85 -20.40 -34.89
C VAL A 6 -29.06 -20.57 -36.40
N ILE A 7 -28.18 -19.97 -37.20
CA ILE A 7 -28.09 -20.23 -38.65
C ILE A 7 -26.69 -20.79 -38.93
N GLY A 8 -26.62 -21.96 -39.58
CA GLY A 8 -25.38 -22.55 -40.09
C GLY A 8 -25.34 -22.59 -41.61
N GLY A 9 -24.17 -22.90 -42.20
CA GLY A 9 -24.09 -23.17 -43.65
C GLY A 9 -22.69 -23.07 -44.28
N SER A 10 -21.98 -24.20 -44.31
CA SER A 10 -21.18 -24.74 -45.45
C SER A 10 -20.21 -23.87 -46.27
N GLY A 11 -19.03 -24.44 -46.58
CA GLY A 11 -18.52 -24.45 -47.97
C GLY A 11 -17.04 -24.13 -48.18
N SER A 12 -16.26 -25.12 -48.64
CA SER A 12 -14.84 -25.02 -49.04
C SER A 12 -14.67 -24.66 -50.52
N SER A 13 -13.53 -24.05 -50.94
CA SER A 13 -12.64 -24.53 -52.03
C SER A 13 -11.56 -23.51 -52.48
N GLU A 14 -10.50 -24.05 -53.13
CA GLU A 14 -9.53 -23.41 -54.05
C GLU A 14 -8.44 -22.45 -53.48
N SER A 15 -7.21 -22.39 -54.03
CA SER A 15 -6.61 -23.09 -55.20
C SER A 15 -5.13 -23.50 -55.02
N HIS A 16 -4.67 -24.33 -55.95
CA HIS A 16 -3.31 -24.86 -56.12
C HIS A 16 -2.52 -23.98 -57.11
N ASP A 17 -1.18 -23.94 -57.04
CA ASP A 17 -0.37 -23.53 -58.19
C ASP A 17 0.98 -24.26 -58.28
N HIS A 18 1.51 -24.37 -59.50
CA HIS A 18 2.44 -25.42 -59.93
C HIS A 18 3.87 -24.95 -60.26
N ASP A 19 4.81 -25.87 -60.10
CA ASP A 19 6.21 -25.78 -60.54
C ASP A 19 6.43 -26.36 -61.97
N LYS A 20 7.29 -25.71 -62.78
CA LYS A 20 7.86 -26.14 -64.10
C LYS A 20 9.12 -25.25 -64.33
N SER A 21 10.28 -25.64 -64.91
CA SER A 21 10.62 -26.50 -66.06
C SER A 21 12.18 -26.52 -66.24
N VAL A 22 12.91 -27.29 -67.07
CA VAL A 22 12.61 -28.38 -68.04
C VAL A 22 13.90 -29.18 -68.43
N LEU A 23 13.70 -30.43 -68.90
CA LEU A 23 14.51 -31.33 -69.79
C LEU A 23 16.00 -31.09 -70.16
N ILE A 24 16.72 -32.21 -70.36
CA ILE A 24 17.28 -32.63 -71.68
C ILE A 24 17.39 -34.18 -71.76
N ASP A 25 17.07 -34.73 -72.94
CA ASP A 25 17.05 -36.16 -73.32
C ASP A 25 18.44 -36.76 -73.63
N SER A 26 18.57 -38.12 -73.58
CA SER A 26 18.83 -38.95 -74.79
C SER A 26 19.04 -40.46 -74.53
N VAL A 27 18.01 -41.25 -74.84
CA VAL A 27 17.99 -42.49 -75.67
C VAL A 27 19.29 -43.32 -75.85
N ILE A 28 19.21 -44.63 -75.54
CA ILE A 28 19.49 -45.77 -76.46
C ILE A 28 18.87 -47.07 -75.89
N LYS A 29 18.65 -48.07 -76.75
CA LYS A 29 17.69 -49.17 -76.59
C LYS A 29 18.35 -50.55 -76.75
N GLU A 30 17.72 -51.57 -76.16
CA GLU A 30 17.78 -53.02 -76.49
C GLU A 30 18.95 -53.93 -76.02
N ASN A 31 18.57 -54.82 -75.09
CA ASN A 31 18.74 -56.29 -75.10
C ASN A 31 20.01 -56.96 -74.50
N PRO A 32 19.88 -58.23 -74.01
CA PRO A 32 20.41 -58.58 -72.68
C PRO A 32 21.37 -59.79 -72.65
N ASP A 33 21.76 -60.17 -71.43
CA ASP A 33 22.56 -61.35 -71.03
C ASP A 33 24.00 -61.35 -71.60
N VAL A 34 25.08 -61.29 -70.82
CA VAL A 34 25.39 -62.07 -69.60
C VAL A 34 26.45 -61.33 -68.79
N ASP A 35 26.17 -60.96 -67.53
CA ASP A 35 27.22 -60.59 -66.54
C ASP A 35 26.73 -60.72 -65.07
N PHE A 36 26.02 -61.81 -64.78
CA PHE A 36 25.33 -62.08 -63.49
C PHE A 36 26.26 -62.36 -62.27
N LEU A 37 27.53 -61.94 -62.27
CA LEU A 37 28.47 -62.23 -61.17
C LEU A 37 29.28 -61.02 -60.67
N VAL A 38 29.06 -59.81 -61.19
CA VAL A 38 29.81 -58.61 -60.77
C VAL A 38 28.99 -57.66 -59.88
N ASP A 39 27.68 -57.56 -60.10
CA ASP A 39 26.83 -56.58 -59.41
C ASP A 39 26.65 -56.87 -57.91
N ASP A 40 26.50 -58.15 -57.53
CA ASP A 40 26.15 -58.53 -56.15
C ASP A 40 27.27 -58.21 -55.14
N MET A 41 28.53 -58.20 -55.58
CA MET A 41 29.66 -57.74 -54.76
C MET A 41 29.69 -56.21 -54.60
N ASN A 42 29.34 -55.45 -55.64
CA ASN A 42 29.30 -53.98 -55.56
C ASN A 42 28.12 -53.49 -54.74
N ASN A 43 26.95 -54.13 -54.85
CA ASN A 43 25.76 -53.76 -54.09
C ASN A 43 25.96 -53.98 -52.58
N ASN A 44 26.59 -55.09 -52.19
CA ASN A 44 26.96 -55.32 -50.79
C ASN A 44 28.01 -54.30 -50.30
N ARG A 45 29.01 -53.92 -51.12
CA ARG A 45 29.98 -52.87 -50.75
C ARG A 45 29.33 -51.49 -50.60
N LEU A 46 28.39 -51.14 -51.48
CA LEU A 46 27.62 -49.89 -51.40
C LEU A 46 26.72 -49.87 -50.16
N THR A 47 26.02 -50.97 -49.86
CA THR A 47 25.14 -51.08 -48.68
C THR A 47 25.92 -50.99 -47.37
N VAL A 48 27.09 -51.62 -47.28
CA VAL A 48 27.97 -51.48 -46.10
C VAL A 48 28.56 -50.06 -46.03
N SER A 49 28.94 -49.46 -47.16
CA SER A 49 29.48 -48.10 -47.19
C SER A 49 28.43 -47.04 -46.82
N SER A 50 27.17 -47.19 -47.23
CA SER A 50 26.09 -46.30 -46.82
C SER A 50 25.78 -46.49 -45.33
N PHE A 51 25.61 -47.73 -44.87
CA PHE A 51 25.32 -48.00 -43.46
C PHE A 51 26.41 -47.49 -42.50
N VAL A 52 27.68 -47.59 -42.88
CA VAL A 52 28.80 -47.00 -42.11
C VAL A 52 28.75 -45.46 -42.18
N SER A 53 28.46 -44.87 -43.33
CA SER A 53 28.35 -43.40 -43.47
C SER A 53 27.18 -42.82 -42.68
N ASP A 54 26.03 -43.49 -42.71
CA ASP A 54 24.80 -43.12 -42.00
C ASP A 54 24.97 -43.28 -40.48
N SER A 55 25.70 -44.33 -40.04
CA SER A 55 26.05 -44.54 -38.63
C SER A 55 27.05 -43.50 -38.12
N VAL A 56 28.05 -43.12 -38.93
CA VAL A 56 29.01 -42.05 -38.58
C VAL A 56 28.33 -40.68 -38.55
N THR A 57 27.50 -40.35 -39.54
CA THR A 57 26.76 -39.08 -39.54
C THR A 57 25.72 -39.01 -38.42
N SER A 58 24.98 -40.09 -38.15
CA SER A 58 24.09 -40.17 -36.98
C SER A 58 24.86 -40.04 -35.66
N GLY A 59 26.03 -40.68 -35.53
CA GLY A 59 26.91 -40.51 -34.37
C GLY A 59 27.36 -39.06 -34.17
N MET A 60 27.82 -38.40 -35.23
CA MET A 60 28.23 -36.99 -35.21
C MET A 60 27.06 -36.03 -34.91
N VAL A 61 25.87 -36.29 -35.45
CA VAL A 61 24.66 -35.48 -35.18
C VAL A 61 24.24 -35.63 -33.71
N ASN A 62 24.17 -36.86 -33.18
CA ASN A 62 23.88 -37.09 -31.76
C ASN A 62 24.92 -36.46 -30.83
N GLU A 63 26.20 -36.48 -31.21
CA GLU A 63 27.25 -35.84 -30.41
C GLU A 63 27.11 -34.31 -30.41
N VAL A 64 26.83 -33.69 -31.56
CA VAL A 64 26.54 -32.25 -31.70
C VAL A 64 25.27 -31.84 -30.94
N GLU A 65 24.17 -32.59 -31.03
CA GLU A 65 22.96 -32.34 -30.21
C GLU A 65 23.26 -32.49 -28.71
N SER A 66 24.08 -33.47 -28.32
CA SER A 66 24.48 -33.64 -26.91
C SER A 66 25.37 -32.51 -26.39
N VAL A 67 26.09 -31.81 -27.26
CA VAL A 67 26.91 -30.65 -26.91
C VAL A 67 26.03 -29.40 -26.85
N ALA A 68 25.17 -29.17 -27.85
CA ALA A 68 24.22 -28.06 -27.85
C ALA A 68 23.31 -28.06 -26.61
N CYS A 69 22.76 -29.22 -26.24
CA CYS A 69 21.92 -29.38 -25.05
C CYS A 69 22.68 -29.13 -23.72
N LYS A 70 23.97 -29.46 -23.66
CA LYS A 70 24.84 -29.14 -22.50
C LYS A 70 25.18 -27.65 -22.43
N ASP A 71 25.36 -26.99 -23.57
CA ASP A 71 25.66 -25.56 -23.63
C ASP A 71 24.42 -24.71 -23.33
N GLU A 72 23.21 -25.13 -23.73
CA GLU A 72 21.95 -24.52 -23.30
C GLU A 72 21.73 -24.68 -21.78
N GLN A 73 21.98 -25.87 -21.21
CA GLN A 73 21.92 -26.08 -19.76
C GLN A 73 22.97 -25.23 -19.00
N ARG A 74 24.16 -25.04 -19.56
CA ARG A 74 25.18 -24.16 -18.99
C ARG A 74 24.78 -22.69 -19.02
N LEU A 75 24.12 -22.23 -20.10
CA LEU A 75 23.61 -20.87 -20.20
C LEU A 75 22.54 -20.59 -19.15
N LEU A 76 21.56 -21.50 -18.98
CA LEU A 76 20.51 -21.37 -17.97
C LEU A 76 21.07 -21.31 -16.54
N VAL A 77 21.98 -22.22 -16.17
CA VAL A 77 22.64 -22.19 -14.85
C VAL A 77 23.41 -20.88 -14.63
N GLN A 78 24.04 -20.33 -15.68
CA GLN A 78 24.79 -19.08 -15.58
C GLN A 78 23.88 -17.82 -15.55
N GLU A 79 22.62 -17.91 -15.96
CA GLU A 79 21.62 -16.85 -15.75
C GLU A 79 20.99 -16.95 -14.35
N ASP A 80 20.69 -18.14 -13.86
CA ASP A 80 20.21 -18.38 -12.50
C ASP A 80 21.24 -17.95 -11.44
N GLU A 81 22.54 -18.24 -11.64
CA GLU A 81 23.61 -17.76 -10.75
C GLU A 81 23.72 -16.23 -10.74
N LYS A 82 23.58 -15.56 -11.90
CA LYS A 82 23.61 -14.09 -11.98
C LYS A 82 22.38 -13.46 -11.30
N SER A 83 21.20 -14.08 -11.46
CA SER A 83 19.97 -13.69 -10.77
C SER A 83 20.14 -13.76 -9.26
N LEU A 84 20.67 -14.88 -8.75
CA LEU A 84 20.93 -15.11 -7.33
C LEU A 84 21.97 -14.13 -6.75
N VAL A 85 23.02 -13.80 -7.51
CA VAL A 85 24.03 -12.81 -7.09
C VAL A 85 23.43 -11.41 -7.04
N LEU A 86 22.62 -11.02 -8.03
CA LEU A 86 21.94 -9.73 -8.08
C LEU A 86 20.98 -9.55 -6.90
N ASP A 87 20.23 -10.59 -6.53
CA ASP A 87 19.30 -10.53 -5.39
C ASP A 87 20.03 -10.47 -4.04
N LYS A 88 21.14 -11.20 -3.89
CA LYS A 88 22.02 -11.07 -2.72
C LYS A 88 22.67 -9.68 -2.62
N ALA A 89 22.99 -9.04 -3.73
CA ALA A 89 23.49 -7.65 -3.73
C ALA A 89 22.42 -6.64 -3.29
N LYS A 90 21.14 -6.86 -3.65
CA LYS A 90 20.00 -6.07 -3.13
C LYS A 90 19.81 -6.25 -1.63
N GLU A 91 19.93 -7.48 -1.13
CA GLU A 91 19.86 -7.79 0.30
C GLU A 91 20.99 -7.13 1.08
N ILE A 92 22.24 -7.24 0.60
CA ILE A 92 23.43 -6.58 1.16
C ILE A 92 23.28 -5.06 1.21
N THR A 93 22.73 -4.43 0.16
CA THR A 93 22.51 -2.97 0.13
C THR A 93 21.34 -2.53 1.02
N GLY A 94 20.32 -3.38 1.22
CA GLY A 94 19.27 -3.20 2.23
C GLY A 94 19.83 -3.22 3.66
N LEU A 95 20.55 -4.29 4.01
CA LEU A 95 21.20 -4.45 5.32
C LEU A 95 22.19 -3.31 5.62
N ARG A 96 22.96 -2.85 4.62
CA ARG A 96 23.83 -1.67 4.75
C ARG A 96 23.03 -0.43 5.17
N ARG A 97 21.86 -0.19 4.57
CA ARG A 97 21.01 0.97 4.85
C ARG A 97 20.39 0.91 6.25
N GLU A 98 19.95 -0.26 6.68
CA GLU A 98 19.43 -0.46 8.05
C GLU A 98 20.53 -0.24 9.09
N LEU A 99 21.74 -0.75 8.84
CA LEU A 99 22.89 -0.60 9.72
C LEU A 99 23.38 0.86 9.81
N GLU A 100 23.25 1.62 8.72
CA GLU A 100 23.55 3.07 8.66
C GLU A 100 22.54 3.90 9.48
N LEU A 101 21.24 3.56 9.42
CA LEU A 101 20.19 4.16 10.28
C LEU A 101 20.39 3.83 11.77
N ILE A 102 20.79 2.60 12.08
CA ILE A 102 21.12 2.20 13.47
C ILE A 102 22.35 2.98 13.96
N SER A 103 23.38 3.16 13.13
CA SER A 103 24.55 3.98 13.46
C SER A 103 24.16 5.43 13.79
N GLU A 104 23.27 6.03 12.99
CA GLU A 104 22.79 7.41 13.17
C GLU A 104 21.98 7.58 14.46
N LEU A 105 21.13 6.60 14.80
CA LEU A 105 20.39 6.55 16.08
C LEU A 105 21.32 6.37 17.29
N LEU A 106 22.38 5.58 17.16
CA LEU A 106 23.35 5.33 18.23
C LEU A 106 24.33 6.49 18.46
N SER A 107 24.59 7.30 17.43
CA SER A 107 25.57 8.41 17.50
C SER A 107 25.22 9.44 18.57
N GLY A 108 23.93 9.78 18.70
CA GLY A 108 23.43 10.74 19.69
C GLY A 108 23.70 12.19 19.29
N HIS A 109 22.64 13.02 19.26
CA HIS A 109 22.77 14.44 18.95
C HIS A 109 23.40 15.21 20.13
N GLU A 110 24.73 15.32 20.17
CA GLU A 110 25.38 16.34 21.00
C GLU A 110 24.89 17.74 20.58
N LYS A 111 24.48 18.54 21.56
CA LYS A 111 24.08 19.94 21.35
C LYS A 111 25.23 20.87 21.66
N GLY A 112 25.72 21.55 20.62
CA GLY A 112 26.69 22.63 20.64
C GLY A 112 27.19 22.84 19.21
N ASP A 113 27.20 24.03 18.62
CA ASP A 113 27.19 25.37 19.21
C ASP A 113 26.43 26.36 18.30
N VAL A 114 26.03 27.52 18.84
CA VAL A 114 25.39 28.58 18.03
C VAL A 114 26.47 29.35 17.28
N LYS A 115 26.39 29.37 15.95
CA LYS A 115 26.96 30.44 15.14
C LYS A 115 25.96 30.94 14.09
N ASP A 116 25.46 32.14 14.34
CA ASP A 116 24.87 32.97 13.31
C ASP A 116 25.93 33.31 12.25
N HIS A 117 25.66 33.04 10.97
CA HIS A 117 25.42 34.08 9.94
C HIS A 117 25.40 33.51 8.51
N GLU A 118 24.40 33.98 7.76
CA GLU A 118 24.39 34.22 6.29
C GLU A 118 24.71 33.07 5.30
N GLY A 119 23.66 32.62 4.61
CA GLY A 119 23.70 31.86 3.37
C GLY A 119 22.31 31.83 2.73
N ALA A 120 22.08 32.63 1.69
CA ALA A 120 20.76 32.86 1.10
C ALA A 120 20.34 31.81 0.05
N ASP A 121 19.06 31.88 -0.33
CA ASP A 121 18.40 31.19 -1.46
C ASP A 121 18.39 29.64 -1.49
N LEU A 122 17.23 29.08 -1.13
CA LEU A 122 16.31 28.66 -2.20
C LEU A 122 14.83 28.68 -1.75
N LEU A 123 14.06 29.62 -2.31
CA LEU A 123 12.60 29.62 -2.18
C LEU A 123 11.97 28.55 -3.09
N GLN A 124 11.51 27.43 -2.55
CA GLN A 124 10.39 26.70 -3.15
C GLN A 124 9.28 26.38 -2.15
N ARG A 125 8.18 27.09 -2.36
CA ARG A 125 6.89 27.04 -1.67
C ARG A 125 6.14 25.75 -2.01
N SER A 126 6.25 24.74 -1.15
CA SER A 126 5.30 23.62 -1.09
C SER A 126 4.42 23.78 0.15
N LYS A 127 3.12 23.98 -0.05
CA LYS A 127 2.14 24.26 1.01
C LYS A 127 1.45 22.96 1.41
N VAL A 128 2.05 22.21 2.34
CA VAL A 128 1.42 21.01 2.91
C VAL A 128 0.28 21.42 3.83
N SER A 129 -0.96 21.31 3.35
CA SER A 129 -2.16 21.45 4.18
C SER A 129 -2.33 20.21 5.06
N GLY A 130 -2.44 20.42 6.38
CA GLY A 130 -2.57 19.33 7.35
C GLY A 130 -3.86 18.51 7.21
N LYS A 131 -3.79 17.25 7.65
CA LYS A 131 -4.96 16.37 7.83
C LYS A 131 -5.96 17.02 8.79
N HIS A 132 -7.20 17.15 8.36
CA HIS A 132 -8.30 17.50 9.26
C HIS A 132 -8.68 16.24 10.08
N ILE A 133 -8.40 16.27 11.37
CA ILE A 133 -9.06 15.38 12.33
C ILE A 133 -10.46 15.97 12.60
N GLY A 134 -11.45 15.11 12.86
CA GLY A 134 -12.74 15.51 13.43
C GLY A 134 -13.64 16.39 12.55
N SER A 135 -13.98 15.95 11.34
CA SER A 135 -15.09 16.57 10.60
C SER A 135 -16.43 16.14 11.19
N VAL A 136 -16.90 16.86 12.23
CA VAL A 136 -18.31 16.83 12.64
C VAL A 136 -19.11 17.53 11.54
N THR A 137 -19.59 16.75 10.57
CA THR A 137 -20.43 17.24 9.47
C THR A 137 -21.82 17.62 9.99
N SER A 138 -21.98 18.84 10.48
CA SER A 138 -23.30 19.46 10.61
C SER A 138 -23.96 19.46 9.22
N LYS A 139 -25.06 18.72 9.12
CA LYS A 139 -25.87 18.50 7.89
C LYS A 139 -26.12 19.81 7.12
N PRO A 140 -26.14 19.79 5.77
CA PRO A 140 -26.42 20.97 4.95
C PRO A 140 -27.93 21.29 4.89
N GLU A 141 -28.59 21.46 6.04
CA GLU A 141 -30.05 21.61 6.15
C GLU A 141 -30.57 23.07 6.07
N ASN A 142 -29.69 24.07 5.85
CA ASN A 142 -30.04 25.49 6.02
C ASN A 142 -29.87 26.43 4.80
N LEU A 143 -29.80 25.91 3.57
CA LEU A 143 -29.79 26.77 2.36
C LEU A 143 -31.06 27.63 2.21
N GLU A 144 -32.21 27.13 2.66
CA GLU A 144 -33.48 27.89 2.71
C GLU A 144 -33.46 29.01 3.77
N TYR A 145 -32.82 28.78 4.91
CA TYR A 145 -32.68 29.78 5.97
C TYR A 145 -31.79 30.94 5.51
N LEU A 146 -30.64 30.64 4.92
CA LEU A 146 -29.70 31.65 4.38
C LEU A 146 -30.34 32.52 3.27
N ARG A 147 -31.27 31.97 2.49
CA ARG A 147 -32.00 32.71 1.45
C ARG A 147 -33.03 33.72 2.01
N ARG A 148 -33.46 33.57 3.26
CA ARG A 148 -34.45 34.45 3.92
C ARG A 148 -33.85 35.62 4.70
N LEU A 149 -32.54 35.60 4.95
CA LEU A 149 -31.83 36.67 5.65
C LEU A 149 -31.68 37.91 4.76
N SER A 150 -31.78 39.09 5.36
CA SER A 150 -31.36 40.33 4.69
C SER A 150 -29.85 40.34 4.45
N ARG A 151 -29.39 41.24 3.59
CA ARG A 151 -27.97 41.34 3.21
C ARG A 151 -27.07 41.57 4.44
N GLU A 152 -27.48 42.44 5.34
CA GLU A 152 -26.73 42.77 6.56
C GLU A 152 -26.77 41.61 7.58
N GLU A 153 -27.90 40.91 7.72
CA GLU A 153 -27.98 39.70 8.55
C GLU A 153 -27.13 38.55 8.01
N LEU A 154 -27.08 38.38 6.68
CA LEU A 154 -26.24 37.37 6.02
C LEU A 154 -24.74 37.68 6.20
N ILE A 155 -24.35 38.96 6.11
CA ILE A 155 -22.99 39.41 6.43
C ILE A 155 -22.65 39.12 7.90
N ASN A 156 -23.56 39.46 8.82
CA ASN A 156 -23.37 39.19 10.26
C ASN A 156 -23.29 37.68 10.55
N HIS A 157 -24.12 36.86 9.90
CA HIS A 157 -24.08 35.40 10.01
C HIS A 157 -22.71 34.85 9.58
N PHE A 158 -22.22 35.22 8.39
CA PHE A 158 -20.90 34.78 7.94
C PHE A 158 -19.75 35.34 8.79
N GLN A 159 -19.86 36.57 9.33
CA GLN A 159 -18.86 37.12 10.27
C GLN A 159 -18.84 36.36 11.59
N ALA A 160 -20.01 36.01 12.14
CA ALA A 160 -20.12 35.18 13.34
C ALA A 160 -19.56 33.78 13.10
N GLU A 161 -19.85 33.18 11.94
CA GLU A 161 -19.38 31.85 11.56
C GLU A 161 -17.86 31.82 11.32
N MET A 162 -17.30 32.81 10.60
CA MET A 162 -15.85 33.00 10.49
C MET A 162 -15.19 33.18 11.87
N SER A 163 -15.83 33.93 12.77
CA SER A 163 -15.34 34.15 14.14
C SER A 163 -15.50 32.91 15.04
N ARG A 164 -16.44 32.02 14.74
CA ARG A 164 -16.57 30.70 15.39
C ARG A 164 -15.47 29.77 14.91
N LEU A 165 -15.34 29.61 13.59
CA LEU A 165 -14.33 28.74 12.97
C LEU A 165 -12.89 29.18 13.32
N LYS A 166 -12.64 30.49 13.44
CA LYS A 166 -11.35 31.02 13.90
C LYS A 166 -11.04 30.63 15.36
N ARG A 167 -12.03 30.75 16.25
CA ARG A 167 -11.87 30.35 17.67
C ARG A 167 -11.71 28.83 17.82
N GLU A 168 -12.43 28.04 17.02
CA GLU A 168 -12.26 26.59 16.99
C GLU A 168 -10.84 26.21 16.55
N HIS A 169 -10.33 26.82 15.48
CA HIS A 169 -8.94 26.61 15.04
C HIS A 169 -7.91 27.05 16.10
N GLU A 170 -8.10 28.21 16.73
CA GLU A 170 -7.25 28.69 17.83
C GLU A 170 -7.27 27.73 19.03
N CYS A 171 -8.43 27.15 19.38
CA CYS A 171 -8.59 26.17 20.44
C CYS A 171 -7.85 24.85 20.11
N THR A 172 -8.04 24.30 18.91
CA THR A 172 -7.32 23.09 18.48
C THR A 172 -5.80 23.31 18.43
N MET A 173 -5.35 24.50 18.01
CA MET A 173 -3.93 24.85 18.04
C MET A 173 -3.39 24.95 19.47
N GLN A 174 -4.18 25.44 20.43
CA GLN A 174 -3.82 25.45 21.85
C GLN A 174 -3.74 24.02 22.42
N GLU A 175 -4.75 23.18 22.19
CA GLU A 175 -4.78 21.77 22.61
C GLU A 175 -3.56 20.99 22.10
N MET A 176 -3.26 21.08 20.81
CA MET A 176 -2.08 20.46 20.20
C MET A 176 -0.76 20.97 20.80
N THR A 177 -0.72 22.25 21.20
CA THR A 177 0.44 22.88 21.84
C THR A 177 0.60 22.40 23.29
N GLU A 178 -0.50 22.29 24.03
CA GLU A 178 -0.50 21.76 25.40
C GLU A 178 -0.12 20.28 25.45
N GLU A 179 -0.59 19.47 24.50
CA GLU A 179 -0.16 18.08 24.34
C GLU A 179 1.33 17.98 24.01
N TYR A 180 1.85 18.81 23.08
CA TYR A 180 3.29 18.87 22.82
C TYR A 180 4.09 19.20 24.10
N PHE A 181 3.66 20.19 24.90
CA PHE A 181 4.32 20.51 26.17
C PHE A 181 4.08 19.47 27.28
N SER A 182 3.01 18.68 27.21
CA SER A 182 2.71 17.55 28.10
C SER A 182 3.67 16.39 27.82
N ILE A 183 3.78 15.99 26.55
CA ILE A 183 4.73 14.98 26.06
C ILE A 183 6.16 15.43 26.38
N LYS A 184 6.55 16.66 26.04
CA LYS A 184 7.89 17.19 26.33
C LYS A 184 8.24 17.15 27.82
N ARG A 185 7.30 17.49 28.73
CA ARG A 185 7.50 17.33 30.18
C ARG A 185 7.57 15.86 30.62
N ARG A 186 6.88 14.94 29.94
CA ARG A 186 7.00 13.50 30.20
C ARG A 186 8.37 12.96 29.76
N CYS A 187 8.88 13.39 28.61
CA CYS A 187 10.24 13.06 28.14
C CYS A 187 11.34 13.61 29.07
N LEU A 188 11.26 14.89 29.47
CA LEU A 188 12.23 15.48 30.41
C LEU A 188 12.24 14.76 31.76
N ARG A 189 11.06 14.33 32.27
CA ARG A 189 10.97 13.50 33.49
C ARG A 189 11.52 12.07 33.32
N LEU A 190 11.70 11.59 32.09
CA LEU A 190 12.39 10.32 31.81
C LEU A 190 13.91 10.53 31.73
N GLU A 191 14.38 11.68 31.24
CA GLU A 191 15.80 12.08 31.29
C GLU A 191 16.28 12.38 32.72
N GLU A 192 15.42 12.94 33.57
CA GLU A 192 15.72 13.20 34.99
C GLU A 192 15.74 11.94 35.88
N CYS A 193 15.36 10.77 35.37
CA CYS A 193 15.45 9.50 36.09
C CYS A 193 16.91 8.99 36.12
N PRO A 194 17.55 8.82 37.29
CA PRO A 194 18.95 8.37 37.39
C PRO A 194 19.22 7.00 36.73
N SER A 195 18.18 6.18 36.58
CA SER A 195 18.21 4.80 36.10
C SER A 195 18.56 4.61 34.62
N LEU A 196 18.60 5.66 33.80
CA LEU A 196 19.07 5.58 32.40
C LEU A 196 20.54 6.00 32.21
N SER A 197 21.20 6.50 33.27
CA SER A 197 22.61 6.91 33.21
C SER A 197 23.62 5.75 33.12
N SER A 198 23.15 4.51 33.30
CA SER A 198 23.97 3.28 33.18
C SER A 198 24.14 2.79 31.75
N LEU A 199 23.18 3.03 30.85
CA LEU A 199 23.22 2.48 29.48
C LEU A 199 24.36 3.07 28.63
N ASN A 200 24.70 4.34 28.85
CA ASN A 200 25.85 5.01 28.21
C ASN A 200 27.23 4.54 28.73
N LYS A 201 27.27 3.55 29.65
CA LYS A 201 28.51 2.95 30.18
C LYS A 201 28.57 1.44 29.98
N ASP A 202 27.60 0.88 29.27
CA ASP A 202 27.61 -0.53 28.94
C ASP A 202 28.69 -0.79 27.89
N LYS A 203 29.74 -1.53 28.29
CA LYS A 203 30.93 -1.75 27.47
C LYS A 203 30.59 -2.50 26.18
N ASP A 204 29.57 -3.34 26.23
CA ASP A 204 29.14 -4.15 25.09
C ASP A 204 28.44 -3.27 24.03
N PHE A 205 27.73 -2.22 24.48
CA PHE A 205 27.09 -1.24 23.61
C PHE A 205 28.13 -0.32 22.93
N ASP A 206 29.20 0.03 23.63
CA ASP A 206 30.32 0.80 23.07
C ASP A 206 31.20 -0.02 22.11
N VAL A 207 31.32 -1.34 22.36
CA VAL A 207 31.92 -2.30 21.41
C VAL A 207 31.04 -2.44 20.17
N LEU A 208 29.71 -2.52 20.31
CA LEU A 208 28.78 -2.56 19.19
C LEU A 208 28.84 -1.29 18.34
N ARG A 209 28.82 -0.10 18.98
CA ARG A 209 28.98 1.22 18.35
C ARG A 209 30.25 1.30 17.48
N LYS A 210 31.35 0.65 17.92
CA LYS A 210 32.63 0.60 17.18
C LYS A 210 32.68 -0.49 16.09
N LYS A 211 31.99 -1.61 16.27
CA LYS A 211 31.92 -2.69 15.26
C LYS A 211 31.03 -2.36 14.06
N ILE A 212 30.03 -1.49 14.22
CA ILE A 212 29.12 -1.10 13.14
C ILE A 212 29.87 -0.51 11.93
N PRO A 213 30.76 0.50 12.08
CA PRO A 213 31.60 0.99 10.97
C PRO A 213 32.49 -0.07 10.32
N ASP A 214 33.08 -0.98 11.11
CA ASP A 214 33.89 -2.08 10.58
C ASP A 214 33.06 -3.03 9.70
N VAL A 215 31.81 -3.32 10.08
CA VAL A 215 30.90 -4.14 9.26
C VAL A 215 30.48 -3.41 7.99
N ILE A 216 30.18 -2.10 8.05
CA ILE A 216 29.87 -1.28 6.87
C ILE A 216 31.04 -1.29 5.89
N SER A 217 32.27 -1.07 6.35
CA SER A 217 33.47 -1.09 5.47
C SER A 217 33.75 -2.46 4.85
N LYS A 218 33.42 -3.57 5.54
CA LYS A 218 33.50 -4.93 4.99
C LYS A 218 32.44 -5.16 3.91
N LEU A 219 31.21 -4.68 4.10
CA LEU A 219 30.14 -4.74 3.09
C LEU A 219 30.50 -3.90 1.85
N ASP A 220 31.02 -2.68 2.03
CA ASP A 220 31.49 -1.83 0.94
C ASP A 220 32.61 -2.52 0.13
N LYS A 221 33.49 -3.28 0.78
CA LYS A 221 34.53 -4.08 0.10
C LYS A 221 33.95 -5.26 -0.70
N VAL A 222 32.87 -5.89 -0.23
CA VAL A 222 32.17 -6.95 -0.98
C VAL A 222 31.46 -6.37 -2.21
N VAL A 223 30.90 -5.15 -2.11
CA VAL A 223 30.25 -4.45 -3.22
C VAL A 223 31.25 -3.93 -4.28
N LEU A 224 32.47 -3.59 -3.89
CA LEU A 224 33.52 -3.10 -4.80
C LEU A 224 34.27 -4.19 -5.58
N GLU A 225 34.23 -5.45 -5.14
CA GLU A 225 34.96 -6.58 -5.74
C GLU A 225 34.15 -7.34 -6.82
N GLU A 226 33.17 -6.69 -7.46
CA GLU A 226 32.39 -7.24 -8.59
C GLU A 226 33.21 -7.49 -9.88
N GLY A 227 34.54 -7.34 -9.86
CA GLY A 227 35.32 -7.28 -11.10
C GLY A 227 36.84 -7.49 -11.05
N LYS A 228 37.39 -8.40 -10.22
CA LYS A 228 38.72 -8.99 -10.52
C LYS A 228 39.07 -10.29 -9.78
N ASN A 229 39.79 -11.16 -10.51
CA ASN A 229 40.66 -12.24 -10.02
C ASN A 229 40.03 -13.40 -9.21
N SER A 230 39.64 -14.47 -9.92
CA SER A 230 39.27 -15.80 -9.38
C SER A 230 40.25 -16.39 -8.34
N ALA A 231 41.52 -15.98 -8.34
CA ALA A 231 42.51 -16.44 -7.37
C ALA A 231 42.30 -15.88 -5.95
N ASP A 232 41.82 -14.63 -5.82
CA ASP A 232 41.65 -13.98 -4.53
C ASP A 232 40.32 -14.39 -3.87
N SER A 233 39.26 -14.60 -4.65
CA SER A 233 38.03 -15.26 -4.17
C SER A 233 38.30 -16.67 -3.66
N LYS A 234 39.21 -17.41 -4.31
CA LYS A 234 39.62 -18.76 -3.86
C LYS A 234 40.42 -18.70 -2.56
N ARG A 235 41.35 -17.75 -2.41
CA ARG A 235 42.06 -17.51 -1.14
C ARG A 235 41.13 -17.08 -0.02
N LEU A 236 40.10 -16.28 -0.31
CA LEU A 236 39.08 -15.91 0.66
C LEU A 236 38.25 -17.12 1.08
N LEU A 237 37.86 -17.99 0.12
CA LEU A 237 37.14 -19.22 0.41
C LEU A 237 37.99 -20.23 1.22
N ASP A 238 39.26 -20.42 0.86
CA ASP A 238 40.21 -21.25 1.61
C ASP A 238 40.44 -20.68 3.03
N SER A 239 40.48 -19.35 3.19
CA SER A 239 40.56 -18.67 4.49
C SER A 239 39.28 -18.85 5.32
N LEU A 240 38.09 -18.73 4.71
CA LEU A 240 36.80 -18.93 5.37
C LEU A 240 36.51 -20.40 5.71
N LEU A 241 37.08 -21.34 4.96
CA LEU A 241 37.08 -22.77 5.29
C LEU A 241 38.03 -23.07 6.45
N LEU A 242 39.20 -22.44 6.50
CA LEU A 242 40.11 -22.54 7.64
C LEU A 242 39.49 -21.91 8.90
N GLU A 243 38.83 -20.76 8.77
CA GLU A 243 38.09 -20.09 9.86
C GLU A 243 36.87 -20.94 10.29
N ASN A 244 36.12 -21.55 9.39
CA ASN A 244 35.07 -22.51 9.75
C ASN A 244 35.63 -23.78 10.43
N SER A 245 36.80 -24.26 10.04
CA SER A 245 37.47 -25.37 10.75
C SER A 245 37.84 -24.94 12.16
N GLN A 246 38.45 -23.76 12.32
CA GLN A 246 38.80 -23.22 13.64
C GLN A 246 37.58 -22.95 14.52
N LEU A 247 36.48 -22.44 13.95
CA LEU A 247 35.21 -22.28 14.67
C LEU A 247 34.57 -23.62 15.03
N LYS A 248 34.73 -24.65 14.19
CA LYS A 248 34.27 -26.01 14.49
C LYS A 248 35.12 -26.66 15.59
N ASP A 249 36.43 -26.46 15.56
CA ASP A 249 37.34 -26.90 16.61
C ASP A 249 37.01 -26.16 17.93
N SER A 250 36.75 -24.85 17.88
CA SER A 250 36.24 -24.07 19.03
C SER A 250 34.82 -24.44 19.47
N LEU A 251 34.01 -25.11 18.63
CA LEU A 251 32.75 -25.72 19.05
C LEU A 251 32.96 -27.09 19.70
N SER A 252 33.98 -27.84 19.27
CA SER A 252 34.44 -29.03 19.99
C SER A 252 34.93 -28.66 21.39
N ASP A 253 35.64 -27.53 21.54
CA ASP A 253 36.01 -26.99 22.86
C ASP A 253 34.77 -26.68 23.72
N VAL A 254 33.60 -26.35 23.11
CA VAL A 254 32.33 -26.14 23.85
C VAL A 254 31.67 -27.46 24.24
N GLU A 255 31.78 -28.51 23.42
CA GLU A 255 31.37 -29.87 23.81
C GLU A 255 32.27 -30.41 24.94
N ASP A 256 33.59 -30.19 24.86
CA ASP A 256 34.55 -30.52 25.91
C ASP A 256 34.30 -29.70 27.19
N LEU A 257 33.94 -28.42 27.09
CA LEU A 257 33.50 -27.61 28.24
C LEU A 257 32.16 -28.08 28.83
N HIS A 258 31.27 -28.67 28.03
CA HIS A 258 30.04 -29.28 28.54
C HIS A 258 30.32 -30.61 29.24
N VAL A 259 31.27 -31.39 28.74
CA VAL A 259 31.80 -32.58 29.42
C VAL A 259 32.55 -32.19 30.69
N GLU A 260 33.35 -31.12 30.69
CA GLU A 260 34.04 -30.58 31.86
C GLU A 260 33.03 -30.05 32.90
N ALA A 261 31.96 -29.36 32.48
CA ALA A 261 30.89 -28.93 33.38
C ALA A 261 30.12 -30.11 33.99
N SER A 262 29.86 -31.16 33.20
CA SER A 262 29.23 -32.40 33.66
C SER A 262 30.13 -33.16 34.65
N ILE A 263 31.43 -33.28 34.33
CA ILE A 263 32.44 -33.82 35.26
C ILE A 263 32.58 -32.95 36.50
N TYR A 264 32.48 -31.62 36.40
CA TYR A 264 32.52 -30.71 37.53
C TYR A 264 31.28 -30.89 38.42
N GLU A 265 30.10 -31.07 37.85
CA GLU A 265 28.86 -31.37 38.58
C GLU A 265 28.90 -32.77 39.24
N ASP A 266 29.38 -33.80 38.54
CA ASP A 266 29.58 -35.14 39.10
C ASP A 266 30.68 -35.18 40.17
N VAL A 267 31.78 -34.45 40.00
CA VAL A 267 32.87 -34.35 40.99
C VAL A 267 32.41 -33.54 42.20
N TYR A 268 31.73 -32.41 42.03
CA TYR A 268 31.15 -31.68 43.17
C TYR A 268 30.04 -32.49 43.85
N GLY A 269 29.18 -33.18 43.09
CA GLY A 269 28.14 -34.04 43.64
C GLY A 269 28.72 -35.22 44.43
N SER A 270 29.79 -35.84 43.91
CA SER A 270 30.53 -36.91 44.59
C SER A 270 31.25 -36.38 45.84
N VAL A 271 31.98 -35.26 45.75
CA VAL A 271 32.69 -34.64 46.89
C VAL A 271 31.70 -34.17 47.95
N VAL A 272 30.58 -33.55 47.59
CA VAL A 272 29.51 -33.17 48.52
C VAL A 272 28.87 -34.40 49.15
N GLY A 273 28.59 -35.44 48.37
CA GLY A 273 28.08 -36.72 48.87
C GLY A 273 29.05 -37.41 49.84
N GLU A 274 30.34 -37.37 49.55
CA GLU A 274 31.40 -37.94 50.38
C GLU A 274 31.63 -37.11 51.65
N PHE A 275 31.56 -35.77 51.58
CA PHE A 275 31.50 -34.91 52.77
C PHE A 275 30.26 -35.16 53.63
N VAL A 276 29.07 -35.31 53.02
CA VAL A 276 27.83 -35.67 53.75
C VAL A 276 27.96 -37.04 54.41
N ASN A 277 28.57 -38.02 53.73
CA ASN A 277 28.85 -39.34 54.30
C ASN A 277 29.91 -39.28 55.41
N GLN A 278 30.96 -38.47 55.29
CA GLN A 278 31.95 -38.23 56.34
C GLN A 278 31.32 -37.54 57.56
N ILE A 279 30.47 -36.53 57.36
CA ILE A 279 29.70 -35.89 58.43
C ILE A 279 28.77 -36.90 59.11
N HIS A 280 28.10 -37.76 58.34
CA HIS A 280 27.24 -38.81 58.88
C HIS A 280 28.04 -39.87 59.68
N CYS A 281 29.20 -40.30 59.19
CA CYS A 281 30.09 -41.22 59.88
C CYS A 281 30.68 -40.60 61.15
N ALA A 282 31.20 -39.36 61.08
CA ALA A 282 31.73 -38.63 62.22
C ALA A 282 30.65 -38.36 63.29
N LYS A 283 29.41 -38.09 62.86
CA LYS A 283 28.25 -37.96 63.77
C LYS A 283 27.95 -39.26 64.51
N GLU A 284 28.03 -40.40 63.84
CA GLU A 284 27.76 -41.71 64.45
C GLU A 284 28.98 -42.29 65.19
N GLU A 285 30.21 -41.84 64.89
CA GLU A 285 31.42 -42.07 65.68
C GLU A 285 31.44 -41.21 66.95
N ALA A 286 31.12 -39.91 66.88
CA ALA A 286 30.94 -39.06 68.05
C ALA A 286 29.89 -39.66 69.01
N ARG A 287 28.81 -40.22 68.46
CA ARG A 287 27.77 -40.95 69.22
C ARG A 287 28.25 -42.26 69.88
N ARG A 288 29.37 -42.82 69.43
CA ARG A 288 30.06 -43.95 70.09
C ARG A 288 31.15 -43.50 71.05
N GLU A 289 31.87 -42.41 70.76
CA GLU A 289 32.86 -41.84 71.69
C GLU A 289 32.20 -41.22 72.93
N GLU A 290 31.06 -40.54 72.76
CA GLU A 290 30.23 -40.01 73.86
C GLU A 290 29.72 -41.13 74.80
N ALA A 291 29.62 -42.36 74.32
CA ALA A 291 29.31 -43.54 75.13
C ALA A 291 30.52 -44.11 75.90
N SER A 292 31.73 -43.56 75.73
CA SER A 292 32.98 -44.07 76.34
C SER A 292 33.90 -43.02 76.98
N ALA A 293 33.69 -41.72 76.72
CA ALA A 293 34.50 -40.63 77.30
C ALA A 293 34.07 -40.26 78.74
N SER A 294 35.06 -39.91 79.59
CA SER A 294 34.86 -39.66 81.02
C SER A 294 34.11 -38.34 81.31
N LYS A 295 33.20 -38.41 82.29
CA LYS A 295 31.98 -37.58 82.41
C LYS A 295 32.13 -36.21 83.12
N VAL A 296 33.31 -35.56 83.14
CA VAL A 296 33.54 -34.41 84.06
C VAL A 296 34.25 -33.19 83.44
N ALA A 297 34.76 -33.26 82.21
CA ALA A 297 35.41 -32.11 81.54
C ALA A 297 34.81 -31.76 80.16
N LEU A 298 33.72 -32.43 79.78
CA LEU A 298 33.12 -32.35 78.44
C LEU A 298 31.86 -31.48 78.40
N GLU A 299 31.20 -31.24 79.55
CA GLU A 299 29.90 -30.56 79.61
C GLU A 299 29.98 -29.09 79.16
N ASP A 300 30.98 -28.31 79.60
CA ASP A 300 31.10 -26.90 79.20
C ASP A 300 31.37 -26.71 77.69
N TYR A 301 32.24 -27.53 77.09
CA TYR A 301 32.57 -27.43 75.66
C TYR A 301 31.41 -27.93 74.76
N CYS A 302 30.71 -28.99 75.17
CA CYS A 302 29.52 -29.44 74.45
C CYS A 302 28.39 -28.42 74.54
N VAL A 303 28.15 -27.78 75.69
CA VAL A 303 27.13 -26.73 75.81
C VAL A 303 27.46 -25.54 74.90
N GLU A 304 28.72 -25.09 74.83
CA GLU A 304 29.11 -24.02 73.91
C GLU A 304 28.91 -24.41 72.43
N SER A 305 29.27 -25.64 72.05
CA SER A 305 29.06 -26.15 70.68
C SER A 305 27.57 -26.27 70.31
N TYR A 306 26.73 -26.81 71.19
CA TYR A 306 25.29 -26.94 70.93
C TYR A 306 24.60 -25.58 70.86
N MET A 307 24.97 -24.63 71.73
CA MET A 307 24.45 -23.27 71.66
C MET A 307 24.87 -22.57 70.36
N ALA A 308 26.12 -22.73 69.91
CA ALA A 308 26.60 -22.17 68.64
C ALA A 308 25.87 -22.77 67.43
N GLU A 309 25.58 -24.08 67.43
CA GLU A 309 24.80 -24.75 66.39
C GLU A 309 23.35 -24.23 66.34
N GLU A 310 22.68 -24.07 67.49
CA GLU A 310 21.33 -23.48 67.55
C GLU A 310 21.31 -22.01 67.10
N TYR A 311 22.28 -21.19 67.49
CA TYR A 311 22.38 -19.80 67.01
C TYR A 311 22.54 -19.75 65.48
N CYS A 312 23.43 -20.56 64.91
CA CYS A 312 23.58 -20.67 63.46
C CYS A 312 22.27 -21.13 62.79
N ALA A 313 21.60 -22.14 63.34
CA ALA A 313 20.32 -22.64 62.80
C ALA A 313 19.22 -21.56 62.81
N VAL A 314 19.14 -20.73 63.85
CA VAL A 314 18.20 -19.60 63.91
C VAL A 314 18.55 -18.53 62.87
N ILE A 315 19.83 -18.18 62.73
CA ILE A 315 20.30 -17.18 61.74
C ILE A 315 19.98 -17.65 60.30
N TYR A 316 20.31 -18.89 59.95
CA TYR A 316 20.00 -19.44 58.62
C TYR A 316 18.49 -19.53 58.38
N LYS A 317 17.70 -19.87 59.40
CA LYS A 317 16.23 -19.95 59.29
C LYS A 317 15.60 -18.58 59.02
N GLU A 318 16.04 -17.53 59.69
CA GLU A 318 15.52 -16.18 59.44
C GLU A 318 16.02 -15.62 58.08
N ALA A 319 17.28 -15.88 57.71
CA ALA A 319 17.81 -15.51 56.40
C ALA A 319 17.08 -16.21 55.23
N LEU A 320 16.73 -17.49 55.37
CA LEU A 320 15.90 -18.22 54.39
C LEU A 320 14.47 -17.67 54.33
N LYS A 321 13.91 -17.23 55.46
CA LYS A 321 12.59 -16.58 55.51
C LYS A 321 12.61 -15.21 54.83
N GLU A 322 13.61 -14.37 55.11
CA GLU A 322 13.81 -13.07 54.43
C GLU A 322 14.00 -13.27 52.93
N ALA A 323 14.81 -14.24 52.50
CA ALA A 323 14.98 -14.58 51.09
C ALA A 323 13.66 -15.05 50.45
N GLY A 324 12.86 -15.85 51.15
CA GLY A 324 11.52 -16.27 50.70
C GLY A 324 10.54 -15.10 50.54
N GLU A 325 10.54 -14.16 51.49
CA GLU A 325 9.76 -12.92 51.42
C GLU A 325 10.20 -12.06 50.20
N LYS A 326 11.52 -11.88 50.00
CA LYS A 326 12.11 -11.18 48.85
C LYS A 326 11.73 -11.80 47.50
N ILE A 327 11.75 -13.13 47.41
CA ILE A 327 11.35 -13.87 46.21
C ILE A 327 9.85 -13.67 45.95
N GLY A 328 9.02 -13.62 47.00
CA GLY A 328 7.60 -13.30 46.92
C GLY A 328 7.33 -11.92 46.32
N GLU A 329 8.03 -10.88 46.82
CA GLU A 329 7.97 -9.51 46.29
C GLU A 329 8.37 -9.45 44.81
N LEU A 330 9.52 -10.05 44.47
CA LEU A 330 10.02 -10.08 43.09
C LEU A 330 9.04 -10.77 42.15
N ASN A 331 8.50 -11.93 42.54
CA ASN A 331 7.56 -12.70 41.72
C ASN A 331 6.25 -11.94 41.47
N MET A 332 5.74 -11.19 42.46
CA MET A 332 4.61 -10.28 42.27
C MET A 332 4.93 -9.17 41.26
N SER A 333 6.10 -8.54 41.36
CA SER A 333 6.52 -7.49 40.43
C SER A 333 6.75 -8.01 38.99
N VAL A 334 7.18 -9.27 38.85
CA VAL A 334 7.33 -9.94 37.55
C VAL A 334 5.95 -10.22 36.94
N SER A 335 5.01 -10.74 37.73
CA SER A 335 3.63 -11.01 37.28
C SER A 335 2.85 -9.74 36.91
N GLU A 336 3.13 -8.61 37.56
CA GLU A 336 2.62 -7.28 37.16
C GLU A 336 3.19 -6.84 35.81
N ARG A 337 4.52 -6.93 35.64
CA ARG A 337 5.20 -6.55 34.39
C ARG A 337 4.81 -7.45 33.22
N GLU A 338 4.59 -8.75 33.46
CA GLU A 338 4.12 -9.70 32.45
C GLU A 338 2.70 -9.34 31.96
N ARG A 339 1.79 -8.96 32.87
CA ARG A 339 0.44 -8.49 32.49
C ARG A 339 0.49 -7.20 31.69
N ALA A 340 1.33 -6.24 32.08
CA ALA A 340 1.53 -5.01 31.33
C ALA A 340 2.06 -5.27 29.90
N LEU A 341 3.05 -6.16 29.76
CA LEU A 341 3.58 -6.57 28.45
C LEU A 341 2.53 -7.28 27.59
N ARG A 342 1.72 -8.18 28.18
CA ARG A 342 0.60 -8.84 27.47
C ARG A 342 -0.42 -7.84 26.94
N TRP A 343 -0.72 -6.78 27.71
CA TRP A 343 -1.59 -5.69 27.26
C TRP A 343 -0.98 -4.89 26.10
N GLU A 344 0.30 -4.50 26.23
CA GLU A 344 1.02 -3.75 25.19
C GLU A 344 1.15 -4.54 23.87
N ILE A 345 1.30 -5.88 23.95
CA ILE A 345 1.29 -6.76 22.78
C ILE A 345 -0.08 -6.74 22.08
N ALA A 346 -1.18 -6.89 22.84
CA ALA A 346 -2.53 -6.86 22.28
C ALA A 346 -2.87 -5.49 21.64
N GLU A 347 -2.46 -4.38 22.27
CA GLU A 347 -2.62 -3.04 21.71
C GLU A 347 -1.84 -2.86 20.40
N LYS A 348 -0.61 -3.36 20.33
CA LYS A 348 0.20 -3.36 19.09
C LYS A 348 -0.44 -4.21 17.99
N GLU A 349 -1.11 -5.31 18.33
CA GLU A 349 -1.77 -6.20 17.38
C GLU A 349 -3.01 -5.51 16.77
N ILE A 350 -3.86 -4.89 17.60
CA ILE A 350 -4.98 -4.05 17.16
C ILE A 350 -4.49 -2.87 16.28
N LEU A 351 -3.40 -2.22 16.68
CA LEU A 351 -2.82 -1.12 15.91
C LEU A 351 -2.30 -1.59 14.54
N LYS A 352 -1.71 -2.79 14.48
CA LYS A 352 -1.23 -3.42 13.24
C LYS A 352 -2.38 -3.74 12.28
N GLU A 353 -3.49 -4.29 12.77
CA GLU A 353 -4.70 -4.48 11.96
C GLU A 353 -5.25 -3.16 11.42
N LYS A 354 -5.26 -2.11 12.25
CA LYS A 354 -5.74 -0.78 11.86
C LYS A 354 -4.83 -0.09 10.85
N ILE A 355 -3.52 -0.27 10.95
CA ILE A 355 -2.55 0.16 9.92
C ILE A 355 -2.83 -0.57 8.61
N HIS A 356 -2.99 -1.89 8.63
CA HIS A 356 -3.25 -2.68 7.43
C HIS A 356 -4.57 -2.29 6.73
N SER A 357 -5.63 -2.03 7.51
CA SER A 357 -6.90 -1.51 6.98
C SER A 357 -6.73 -0.14 6.28
N LEU A 358 -5.93 0.76 6.88
CA LEU A 358 -5.63 2.06 6.28
C LEU A 358 -4.75 1.94 5.02
N GLU A 359 -3.79 1.02 4.97
CA GLU A 359 -2.98 0.74 3.77
C GLU A 359 -3.84 0.29 2.58
N CYS A 360 -4.81 -0.61 2.83
CA CYS A 360 -5.74 -1.06 1.80
C CYS A 360 -6.61 0.10 1.28
N LEU A 361 -7.12 0.96 2.18
CA LEU A 361 -7.90 2.14 1.80
C LEU A 361 -7.05 3.17 1.02
N VAL A 362 -5.78 3.35 1.37
CA VAL A 362 -4.86 4.22 0.62
C VAL A 362 -4.65 3.69 -0.80
N LYS A 363 -4.37 2.39 -0.96
CA LYS A 363 -4.21 1.77 -2.30
C LYS A 363 -5.47 1.90 -3.17
N GLU A 364 -6.66 1.75 -2.58
CA GLU A 364 -7.93 1.99 -3.28
C GLU A 364 -8.02 3.44 -3.79
N LYS A 365 -7.69 4.44 -2.96
CA LYS A 365 -7.75 5.85 -3.33
C LYS A 365 -6.63 6.28 -4.27
N GLU A 366 -5.47 5.64 -4.24
CA GLU A 366 -4.41 5.81 -5.24
C GLU A 366 -4.85 5.30 -6.62
N ASN A 367 -5.54 4.16 -6.68
CA ASN A 367 -6.14 3.66 -7.93
C ASN A 367 -7.21 4.62 -8.47
N ASP A 368 -8.14 5.09 -7.61
CA ASP A 368 -9.14 6.10 -7.98
C ASP A 368 -8.47 7.34 -8.58
N LEU A 369 -7.46 7.88 -7.88
CA LEU A 369 -6.69 9.05 -8.32
C LEU A 369 -5.97 8.80 -9.65
N GLY A 370 -5.45 7.59 -9.86
CA GLY A 370 -4.89 7.13 -11.14
C GLY A 370 -5.91 7.27 -12.28
N THR A 371 -7.13 6.74 -12.11
CA THR A 371 -8.18 6.86 -13.14
C THR A 371 -8.62 8.31 -13.38
N VAL A 372 -8.63 9.15 -12.33
CA VAL A 372 -8.95 10.58 -12.46
C VAL A 372 -7.85 11.31 -13.22
N LYS A 373 -6.58 10.98 -12.98
CA LYS A 373 -5.43 11.55 -13.70
C LYS A 373 -5.45 11.19 -15.18
N GLU A 374 -5.75 9.94 -15.53
CA GLU A 374 -5.89 9.49 -16.92
C GLU A 374 -7.04 10.22 -17.64
N LYS A 375 -8.21 10.34 -16.99
CA LYS A 375 -9.35 11.11 -17.52
C LYS A 375 -8.98 12.59 -17.73
N LEU A 376 -8.22 13.18 -16.81
CA LEU A 376 -7.77 14.57 -16.93
C LEU A 376 -6.81 14.77 -18.11
N GLU A 377 -5.89 13.82 -18.35
CA GLU A 377 -4.98 13.83 -19.51
C GLU A 377 -5.76 13.77 -20.84
N ILE A 378 -6.77 12.91 -20.94
CA ILE A 378 -7.65 12.81 -22.11
C ILE A 378 -8.38 14.15 -22.35
N VAL A 379 -8.91 14.79 -21.29
CA VAL A 379 -9.56 16.10 -21.39
C VAL A 379 -8.58 17.19 -21.82
N PHE A 380 -7.35 17.18 -21.28
CA PHE A 380 -6.31 18.14 -21.67
C PHE A 380 -5.96 18.02 -23.16
N GLN A 381 -5.80 16.79 -23.67
CA GLN A 381 -5.55 16.55 -25.09
C GLN A 381 -6.71 16.96 -26.00
N GLN A 382 -7.96 16.78 -25.54
CA GLN A 382 -9.15 17.28 -26.26
C GLN A 382 -9.21 18.82 -26.31
N VAL A 383 -8.92 19.49 -25.19
CA VAL A 383 -8.87 20.96 -25.13
C VAL A 383 -7.80 21.51 -26.07
N ASN A 384 -6.60 20.91 -26.09
CA ASN A 384 -5.53 21.33 -27.00
C ASN A 384 -5.91 21.16 -28.47
N ASN A 385 -6.63 20.08 -28.83
CA ASN A 385 -7.12 19.88 -30.19
C ASN A 385 -8.16 20.95 -30.58
N LEU A 386 -9.11 21.26 -29.69
CA LEU A 386 -10.11 22.31 -29.90
C LEU A 386 -9.48 23.70 -30.00
N GLN A 387 -8.44 23.99 -29.20
CA GLN A 387 -7.69 25.24 -29.29
C GLN A 387 -7.00 25.37 -30.66
N PHE A 388 -6.33 24.32 -31.14
CA PHE A 388 -5.73 24.31 -32.48
C PHE A 388 -6.77 24.53 -33.60
N GLN A 389 -7.97 23.96 -33.47
CA GLN A 389 -9.06 24.21 -34.41
C GLN A 389 -9.56 25.67 -34.36
N LEU A 390 -9.66 26.27 -33.17
CA LEU A 390 -10.01 27.69 -33.00
C LEU A 390 -8.95 28.60 -33.61
N ASP A 391 -7.66 28.35 -33.36
CA ASP A 391 -6.55 29.12 -33.91
C ASP A 391 -6.54 29.09 -35.45
N LEU A 392 -6.80 27.92 -36.04
CA LEU A 392 -6.95 27.77 -37.49
C LEU A 392 -8.19 28.52 -38.03
N GLN A 393 -9.30 28.47 -37.30
CA GLN A 393 -10.55 29.14 -37.69
C GLN A 393 -10.43 30.67 -37.60
N GLU A 394 -9.73 31.19 -36.59
CA GLU A 394 -9.36 32.60 -36.43
C GLU A 394 -8.57 33.11 -37.65
N VAL A 395 -7.54 32.37 -38.09
CA VAL A 395 -6.76 32.71 -39.30
C VAL A 395 -7.65 32.78 -40.55
N VAL A 396 -8.54 31.82 -40.75
CA VAL A 396 -9.49 31.82 -41.88
C VAL A 396 -10.45 33.00 -41.82
N ILE A 397 -10.98 33.34 -40.63
CA ILE A 397 -11.86 34.50 -40.42
C ILE A 397 -11.10 35.80 -40.73
N GLN A 398 -9.85 35.94 -40.27
CA GLN A 398 -9.03 37.12 -40.56
C GLN A 398 -8.78 37.28 -42.06
N ASP A 399 -8.54 36.21 -42.80
CA ASP A 399 -8.32 36.29 -44.25
C ASP A 399 -9.60 36.65 -45.02
N ARG A 400 -10.74 36.03 -44.68
CA ARG A 400 -12.06 36.43 -45.22
C ARG A 400 -12.40 37.88 -44.91
N ASN A 401 -12.02 38.39 -43.73
CA ASN A 401 -12.19 39.79 -43.37
C ASN A 401 -11.29 40.73 -44.18
N LYS A 402 -10.13 40.29 -44.68
CA LYS A 402 -9.32 41.06 -45.65
C LYS A 402 -10.00 41.08 -47.03
N GLU A 403 -10.45 39.93 -47.53
CA GLU A 403 -11.18 39.84 -48.80
C GLU A 403 -12.41 40.74 -48.83
N LEU A 404 -13.22 40.71 -47.77
CA LEU A 404 -14.41 41.55 -47.62
C LEU A 404 -14.08 43.05 -47.63
N ARG A 405 -12.95 43.45 -47.02
CA ARG A 405 -12.48 44.85 -47.01
C ARG A 405 -12.21 45.36 -48.43
N VAL A 406 -11.46 44.57 -49.21
CA VAL A 406 -11.16 44.88 -50.62
C VAL A 406 -12.42 44.90 -51.49
N ALA A 407 -13.39 44.03 -51.22
CA ALA A 407 -14.69 44.05 -51.91
C ALA A 407 -15.51 45.31 -51.57
N LEU A 408 -15.41 45.80 -50.33
CA LEU A 408 -16.11 47.00 -49.86
C LEU A 408 -15.51 48.28 -50.48
N GLU A 409 -14.18 48.38 -50.53
CA GLU A 409 -13.46 49.47 -51.23
C GLU A 409 -13.83 49.53 -52.72
N LYS A 410 -13.88 48.39 -53.41
CA LYS A 410 -14.34 48.31 -54.81
C LYS A 410 -15.79 48.78 -54.97
N LYS A 411 -16.68 48.43 -54.04
CA LYS A 411 -18.07 48.87 -54.04
C LYS A 411 -18.17 50.39 -53.87
N GLU A 412 -17.38 50.99 -52.97
CA GLU A 412 -17.30 52.46 -52.82
C GLU A 412 -16.81 53.15 -54.09
N GLY A 413 -15.78 52.58 -54.76
CA GLY A 413 -15.34 53.03 -56.08
C GLY A 413 -16.47 53.07 -57.11
N TYR A 414 -17.22 51.97 -57.27
CA TYR A 414 -18.38 51.93 -58.16
C TYR A 414 -19.50 52.90 -57.75
N VAL A 415 -19.72 53.14 -56.45
CA VAL A 415 -20.71 54.13 -55.98
C VAL A 415 -20.30 55.55 -56.36
N MET A 416 -19.01 55.89 -56.27
CA MET A 416 -18.51 57.20 -56.74
C MET A 416 -18.66 57.33 -58.26
N GLU A 417 -18.28 56.30 -59.02
CA GLU A 417 -18.37 56.28 -60.48
C GLU A 417 -19.82 56.41 -60.98
N VAL A 418 -20.76 55.69 -60.36
CA VAL A 418 -22.21 55.84 -60.61
C VAL A 418 -22.71 57.24 -60.25
N SER A 419 -22.20 57.84 -59.18
CA SER A 419 -22.58 59.21 -58.79
C SER A 419 -22.07 60.26 -59.80
N GLU A 420 -20.86 60.08 -60.30
CA GLU A 420 -20.26 60.94 -61.33
C GLU A 420 -20.99 60.79 -62.68
N LEU A 421 -21.30 59.55 -63.09
CA LEU A 421 -22.13 59.26 -64.27
C LEU A 421 -23.53 59.85 -64.15
N LYS A 422 -24.15 59.79 -62.95
CA LYS A 422 -25.45 60.42 -62.69
C LYS A 422 -25.39 61.95 -62.79
N GLN A 423 -24.30 62.58 -62.36
CA GLN A 423 -24.08 64.01 -62.53
C GLN A 423 -23.88 64.40 -64.00
N LYS A 424 -23.11 63.61 -64.76
CA LYS A 424 -22.93 63.75 -66.22
C LYS A 424 -24.26 63.58 -66.97
N LEU A 425 -25.08 62.60 -66.57
CA LEU A 425 -26.43 62.39 -67.13
C LEU A 425 -27.36 63.57 -66.84
N GLU A 426 -27.33 64.14 -65.63
CA GLU A 426 -28.20 65.27 -65.28
C GLU A 426 -27.77 66.58 -65.99
N LEU A 427 -26.48 66.73 -66.33
CA LEU A 427 -25.98 67.77 -67.25
C LEU A 427 -26.52 67.52 -68.67
N ALA A 428 -26.25 66.36 -69.24
CA ALA A 428 -26.74 66.00 -70.58
C ALA A 428 -28.27 66.10 -70.70
N ARG A 429 -29.01 65.83 -69.62
CA ARG A 429 -30.48 66.00 -69.55
C ARG A 429 -30.93 67.46 -69.56
N LYS A 430 -30.13 68.38 -69.00
CA LYS A 430 -30.37 69.83 -69.08
C LYS A 430 -30.06 70.34 -70.50
N ASP A 431 -28.96 69.89 -71.09
CA ASP A 431 -28.60 70.20 -72.47
C ASP A 431 -29.66 69.66 -73.45
N MET A 432 -30.15 68.43 -73.21
CA MET A 432 -31.25 67.84 -73.98
C MET A 432 -32.58 68.56 -73.75
N LYS A 433 -32.80 69.22 -72.60
CA LYS A 433 -33.97 70.09 -72.38
C LYS A 433 -33.88 71.41 -73.16
N ILE A 434 -32.66 71.91 -73.38
CA ILE A 434 -32.40 73.09 -74.20
C ILE A 434 -32.65 72.74 -75.68
N THR A 435 -32.16 71.59 -76.16
CA THR A 435 -32.38 71.15 -77.55
C THR A 435 -33.77 70.57 -77.81
N GLU A 436 -34.45 69.97 -76.83
CA GLU A 436 -35.85 69.54 -76.98
C GLU A 436 -36.78 70.75 -77.10
N ASN A 437 -36.50 71.89 -76.46
CA ASN A 437 -37.25 73.13 -76.68
C ASN A 437 -37.11 73.67 -78.13
N GLU A 438 -36.10 73.24 -78.89
CA GLU A 438 -35.98 73.48 -80.34
C GLU A 438 -36.60 72.36 -81.19
N ARG A 439 -37.01 71.24 -80.57
CA ARG A 439 -37.48 70.01 -81.24
C ARG A 439 -38.96 69.64 -80.99
N VAL A 440 -39.69 70.31 -80.09
CA VAL A 440 -41.17 70.18 -79.95
C VAL A 440 -41.94 70.84 -81.12
N LYS A 441 -41.52 70.56 -82.36
CA LYS A 441 -42.24 70.90 -83.60
C LYS A 441 -42.22 69.79 -84.66
N SER A 442 -42.08 68.53 -84.25
CA SER A 442 -42.42 67.35 -85.06
C SER A 442 -42.82 66.16 -84.17
N GLU A 443 -44.03 65.63 -84.40
CA GLU A 443 -44.38 64.20 -84.62
C GLU A 443 -43.65 63.06 -83.87
N LEU A 444 -44.24 61.90 -83.57
CA LEU A 444 -45.64 61.42 -83.45
C LEU A 444 -45.53 60.01 -82.78
N LYS A 445 -46.54 59.60 -81.99
CA LYS A 445 -46.85 58.22 -81.50
C LYS A 445 -45.88 57.05 -81.81
N LEU A 446 -45.53 56.21 -80.82
CA LEU A 446 -45.76 54.74 -80.88
C LEU A 446 -45.39 53.92 -79.61
N SER A 447 -46.29 52.99 -79.31
CA SER A 447 -46.15 51.71 -78.57
C SER A 447 -44.73 51.13 -78.37
N THR A 448 -44.19 51.21 -77.14
CA THR A 448 -43.00 50.42 -76.71
C THR A 448 -43.07 49.91 -75.26
N ALA A 449 -43.81 50.58 -74.36
CA ALA A 449 -43.80 50.28 -72.91
C ALA A 449 -44.38 48.91 -72.48
N GLN A 450 -45.16 48.24 -73.33
CA GLN A 450 -45.86 46.99 -72.96
C GLN A 450 -44.98 45.72 -73.04
N ALA A 451 -43.85 45.78 -73.77
CA ALA A 451 -42.93 44.65 -73.90
C ALA A 451 -41.95 44.57 -72.70
N GLU A 452 -41.41 45.72 -72.26
CA GLU A 452 -40.51 45.81 -71.11
C GLU A 452 -41.21 45.39 -69.81
N GLN A 453 -42.49 45.75 -69.66
CA GLN A 453 -43.30 45.36 -68.51
C GLN A 453 -43.46 43.83 -68.39
N LYS A 454 -43.62 43.11 -69.52
CA LYS A 454 -43.69 41.64 -69.52
C LYS A 454 -42.36 41.01 -69.13
N LEU A 455 -41.25 41.49 -69.68
CA LEU A 455 -39.92 40.91 -69.43
C LEU A 455 -39.51 41.08 -67.95
N LEU A 456 -39.83 42.23 -67.35
CA LEU A 456 -39.68 42.44 -65.90
C LEU A 456 -40.61 41.52 -65.07
N GLN A 457 -41.86 41.31 -65.52
CA GLN A 457 -42.80 40.44 -64.82
C GLN A 457 -42.34 38.97 -64.80
N ASP A 458 -41.83 38.46 -65.93
CA ASP A 458 -41.27 37.11 -66.03
C ASP A 458 -40.00 36.96 -65.17
N GLN A 459 -39.15 37.99 -65.11
CA GLN A 459 -37.96 38.02 -64.26
C GLN A 459 -38.30 38.03 -62.76
N ILE A 460 -39.34 38.78 -62.36
CA ILE A 460 -39.86 38.78 -60.98
C ILE A 460 -40.42 37.40 -60.62
N VAL A 461 -41.24 36.78 -61.48
CA VAL A 461 -41.76 35.42 -61.25
C VAL A 461 -40.62 34.41 -61.10
N SER A 462 -39.58 34.49 -61.93
CA SER A 462 -38.39 33.65 -61.82
C SER A 462 -37.69 33.79 -60.46
N THR A 463 -37.47 35.02 -59.99
CA THR A 463 -36.83 35.28 -58.67
C THR A 463 -37.71 34.90 -57.47
N VAL A 464 -39.03 35.04 -57.56
CA VAL A 464 -39.96 34.58 -56.51
C VAL A 464 -39.97 33.06 -56.44
N MET A 465 -39.95 32.36 -57.57
CA MET A 465 -39.90 30.89 -57.61
C MET A 465 -38.58 30.33 -57.06
N SER A 466 -37.44 30.96 -57.34
CA SER A 466 -36.16 30.53 -56.77
C SER A 466 -36.06 30.80 -55.26
N LEU A 467 -36.62 31.91 -54.79
CA LEU A 467 -36.71 32.24 -53.36
C LEU A 467 -37.66 31.28 -52.61
N ALA A 468 -38.81 30.95 -53.20
CA ALA A 468 -39.74 29.96 -52.63
C ALA A 468 -39.10 28.58 -52.50
N LYS A 469 -38.33 28.14 -53.51
CA LYS A 469 -37.55 26.90 -53.43
C LYS A 469 -36.50 26.94 -52.30
N CYS A 470 -35.75 28.04 -52.19
CA CYS A 470 -34.79 28.22 -51.10
C CYS A 470 -35.46 28.15 -49.70
N SER A 471 -36.65 28.73 -49.56
CA SER A 471 -37.45 28.63 -48.33
C SER A 471 -37.85 27.19 -48.00
N GLN A 472 -38.29 26.42 -49.01
CA GLN A 472 -38.65 25.01 -48.86
C GLN A 472 -37.44 24.16 -48.41
N ASP A 473 -36.26 24.38 -49.00
CA ASP A 473 -35.03 23.67 -48.66
C ASP A 473 -34.60 23.95 -47.20
N VAL A 474 -34.77 25.19 -46.73
CA VAL A 474 -34.51 25.59 -45.33
C VAL A 474 -35.52 24.95 -44.36
N GLU A 475 -36.82 24.94 -44.68
CA GLU A 475 -37.84 24.27 -43.85
C GLU A 475 -37.54 22.76 -43.69
N CYS A 476 -37.19 22.08 -44.79
CA CYS A 476 -36.81 20.67 -44.77
C CYS A 476 -35.60 20.42 -43.85
N LEU A 477 -34.54 21.22 -43.98
CA LEU A 477 -33.34 21.12 -43.14
C LEU A 477 -33.66 21.36 -41.66
N VAL A 478 -34.46 22.38 -41.35
CA VAL A 478 -34.89 22.68 -39.96
C VAL A 478 -35.74 21.53 -39.40
N ALA A 479 -36.66 20.96 -40.18
CA ALA A 479 -37.48 19.82 -39.75
C ALA A 479 -36.65 18.57 -39.46
N GLU A 480 -35.65 18.26 -40.28
CA GLU A 480 -34.72 17.13 -40.05
C GLU A 480 -33.86 17.32 -38.80
N LYS A 481 -33.25 18.50 -38.62
CA LYS A 481 -32.45 18.82 -37.43
C LYS A 481 -33.31 18.75 -36.16
N THR A 482 -34.54 19.26 -36.22
CA THR A 482 -35.52 19.21 -35.12
C THR A 482 -35.90 17.76 -34.77
N LYS A 483 -36.17 16.92 -35.77
CA LYS A 483 -36.42 15.47 -35.56
C LYS A 483 -35.23 14.78 -34.89
N LYS A 484 -33.99 15.06 -35.33
CA LYS A 484 -32.76 14.48 -34.75
C LYS A 484 -32.50 14.95 -33.31
N ILE A 485 -32.84 16.20 -32.97
CA ILE A 485 -32.76 16.69 -31.58
C ILE A 485 -33.82 15.99 -30.72
N ASN A 486 -35.06 15.87 -31.20
CA ASN A 486 -36.13 15.22 -30.45
C ASN A 486 -35.90 13.72 -30.22
N SER A 487 -35.30 12.99 -31.17
CA SER A 487 -34.95 11.58 -30.94
C SER A 487 -33.84 11.41 -29.90
N ARG A 488 -32.81 12.27 -29.92
CA ARG A 488 -31.78 12.32 -28.87
C ARG A 488 -32.36 12.66 -27.50
N LEU A 489 -33.25 13.66 -27.42
CA LEU A 489 -33.89 14.05 -26.18
C LEU A 489 -34.72 12.91 -25.57
N ARG A 490 -35.49 12.17 -26.39
CA ARG A 490 -36.21 10.97 -25.90
C ARG A 490 -35.27 9.87 -25.42
N SER A 491 -34.14 9.65 -26.10
CA SER A 491 -33.14 8.67 -25.66
C SER A 491 -32.53 9.06 -24.30
N MET A 492 -32.18 10.34 -24.11
CA MET A 492 -31.70 10.84 -22.82
C MET A 492 -32.79 10.77 -21.73
N GLN A 493 -34.05 10.99 -22.07
CA GLN A 493 -35.16 10.89 -21.12
C GLN A 493 -35.43 9.43 -20.70
N SER A 494 -35.22 8.44 -21.58
CA SER A 494 -35.23 7.03 -21.19
C SER A 494 -34.13 6.74 -20.17
N GLN A 495 -32.88 7.11 -20.49
CA GLN A 495 -31.73 6.92 -19.60
C GLN A 495 -31.90 7.59 -18.23
N LEU A 496 -32.58 8.74 -18.18
CA LEU A 496 -32.91 9.41 -16.93
C LEU A 496 -33.94 8.64 -16.11
N ASN A 497 -34.94 8.02 -16.75
CA ASN A 497 -35.90 7.16 -16.06
C ASN A 497 -35.22 5.89 -15.54
N ASP A 498 -34.39 5.23 -16.37
CA ASP A 498 -33.64 4.03 -16.00
C ASP A 498 -32.75 4.31 -14.76
N LEU A 499 -32.11 5.50 -14.70
CA LEU A 499 -31.31 5.95 -13.56
C LEU A 499 -32.16 6.29 -12.32
N VAL A 500 -33.40 6.78 -12.48
CA VAL A 500 -34.32 7.03 -11.37
C VAL A 500 -34.76 5.71 -10.74
N ASP A 501 -35.06 4.69 -11.55
CA ASP A 501 -35.42 3.35 -11.05
C ASP A 501 -34.24 2.72 -10.28
N GLU A 502 -33.00 2.84 -10.78
CA GLU A 502 -31.79 2.39 -10.05
C GLU A 502 -31.59 3.12 -8.71
N VAL A 503 -31.87 4.43 -8.66
CA VAL A 503 -31.80 5.22 -7.41
C VAL A 503 -32.87 4.78 -6.41
N ASP A 504 -34.09 4.47 -6.85
CA ASP A 504 -35.13 3.97 -5.95
C ASP A 504 -34.82 2.53 -5.46
N GLU A 505 -34.23 1.66 -6.28
CA GLU A 505 -33.69 0.36 -5.81
C GLU A 505 -32.59 0.52 -4.75
N LEU A 506 -31.65 1.45 -4.97
CA LEU A 506 -30.59 1.76 -4.02
C LEU A 506 -31.15 2.25 -2.68
N LYS A 507 -32.19 3.08 -2.72
CA LYS A 507 -32.88 3.62 -1.53
C LYS A 507 -33.66 2.55 -0.76
N VAL A 508 -34.27 1.58 -1.44
CA VAL A 508 -34.85 0.38 -0.79
C VAL A 508 -33.75 -0.41 -0.08
N ARG A 509 -32.61 -0.62 -0.75
CA ARG A 509 -31.46 -1.35 -0.20
C ARG A 509 -30.82 -0.64 1.01
N GLU A 510 -30.70 0.68 0.95
CA GLU A 510 -30.28 1.54 2.07
C GLU A 510 -31.20 1.33 3.29
N SER A 511 -32.52 1.39 3.09
CA SER A 511 -33.50 1.16 4.15
C SER A 511 -33.39 -0.24 4.78
N MET A 512 -33.12 -1.27 3.98
CA MET A 512 -32.89 -2.63 4.48
C MET A 512 -31.63 -2.73 5.34
N TYR A 513 -30.51 -2.17 4.89
CA TYR A 513 -29.27 -2.17 5.68
C TYR A 513 -29.43 -1.37 6.97
N LYS A 514 -30.08 -0.21 6.91
CA LYS A 514 -30.39 0.60 8.09
C LYS A 514 -31.18 -0.19 9.12
N GLN A 515 -32.29 -0.82 8.72
CA GLN A 515 -33.12 -1.65 9.61
C GLN A 515 -32.33 -2.85 10.18
N GLN A 516 -31.46 -3.47 9.38
CA GLN A 516 -30.62 -4.58 9.85
C GLN A 516 -29.59 -4.14 10.90
N MET A 517 -29.00 -2.95 10.73
CA MET A 517 -28.06 -2.39 11.70
C MET A 517 -28.76 -1.94 12.98
N GLU A 518 -29.91 -1.27 12.88
CA GLU A 518 -30.76 -0.92 14.03
C GLU A 518 -31.15 -2.17 14.84
N LYS A 519 -31.52 -3.27 14.17
CA LYS A 519 -31.80 -4.55 14.84
C LYS A 519 -30.56 -5.08 15.59
N LYS A 520 -29.39 -5.10 14.94
CA LYS A 520 -28.14 -5.56 15.58
C LYS A 520 -27.81 -4.74 16.82
N THR A 521 -27.97 -3.41 16.77
CA THR A 521 -27.76 -2.53 17.93
C THR A 521 -28.74 -2.85 19.06
N CYS A 522 -30.03 -3.05 18.77
CA CYS A 522 -31.02 -3.46 19.77
C CYS A 522 -30.75 -4.83 20.38
N ASP A 523 -30.28 -5.80 19.59
CA ASP A 523 -29.97 -7.14 20.09
C ASP A 523 -28.68 -7.16 20.92
N LEU A 524 -27.66 -6.35 20.55
CA LEU A 524 -26.45 -6.13 21.35
C LEU A 524 -26.76 -5.43 22.67
N GLN A 525 -27.56 -4.36 22.66
CA GLN A 525 -27.93 -3.64 23.88
C GLN A 525 -28.70 -4.53 24.87
N LYS A 526 -29.53 -5.46 24.38
CA LYS A 526 -30.17 -6.46 25.25
C LYS A 526 -29.14 -7.40 25.89
N ALA A 527 -28.19 -7.91 25.09
CA ALA A 527 -27.15 -8.79 25.59
C ALA A 527 -26.25 -8.10 26.62
N GLU A 528 -25.93 -6.82 26.42
CA GLU A 528 -25.24 -5.95 27.38
C GLU A 528 -26.05 -5.88 28.70
N THR A 529 -27.33 -5.50 28.66
CA THR A 529 -28.16 -5.46 29.87
C THR A 529 -28.37 -6.81 30.55
N GLU A 530 -28.32 -7.93 29.82
CA GLU A 530 -28.39 -9.28 30.38
C GLU A 530 -27.09 -9.66 31.08
N VAL A 531 -25.94 -9.29 30.52
CA VAL A 531 -24.61 -9.47 31.15
C VAL A 531 -24.49 -8.61 32.41
N ASP A 532 -24.97 -7.37 32.39
CA ASP A 532 -24.98 -6.48 33.57
C ASP A 532 -25.82 -7.10 34.71
N LEU A 533 -27.04 -7.54 34.41
CA LEU A 533 -27.93 -8.18 35.40
C LEU A 533 -27.34 -9.48 35.99
N LEU A 534 -26.66 -10.28 35.16
CA LEU A 534 -25.94 -11.47 35.62
C LEU A 534 -24.69 -11.11 36.44
N GLY A 535 -24.04 -9.99 36.13
CA GLY A 535 -22.96 -9.41 36.95
C GLY A 535 -23.44 -9.04 38.34
N ASP A 536 -24.53 -8.27 38.44
CA ASP A 536 -25.17 -7.89 39.71
C ASP A 536 -25.59 -9.13 40.55
N GLU A 537 -26.09 -10.19 39.91
CA GLU A 537 -26.45 -11.44 40.59
C GLU A 537 -25.19 -12.19 41.08
N ILE A 538 -24.13 -12.28 40.28
CA ILE A 538 -22.86 -12.89 40.67
C ILE A 538 -22.23 -12.14 41.85
N ASP A 539 -22.16 -10.80 41.80
CA ASP A 539 -21.62 -9.98 42.89
C ASP A 539 -22.44 -10.13 44.18
N SER A 540 -23.76 -10.20 44.08
CA SER A 540 -24.66 -10.48 45.20
C SER A 540 -24.40 -11.87 45.83
N LEU A 541 -24.14 -12.89 44.99
CA LEU A 541 -23.79 -14.24 45.44
C LEU A 541 -22.38 -14.30 46.06
N LEU A 542 -21.42 -13.52 45.54
CA LEU A 542 -20.06 -13.42 46.08
C LEU A 542 -20.04 -12.72 47.45
N ASP A 543 -20.77 -11.63 47.63
CA ASP A 543 -20.95 -10.97 48.94
C ASP A 543 -21.63 -11.90 49.96
N LEU A 544 -22.65 -12.66 49.55
CA LEU A 544 -23.26 -13.69 50.40
C LEU A 544 -22.26 -14.80 50.77
N LEU A 545 -21.48 -15.29 49.80
CA LEU A 545 -20.44 -16.30 50.04
C LEU A 545 -19.34 -15.78 50.96
N GLN A 546 -18.97 -14.50 50.85
CA GLN A 546 -18.03 -13.84 51.75
C GLN A 546 -18.58 -13.75 53.17
N LYS A 547 -19.85 -13.38 53.35
CA LYS A 547 -20.54 -13.38 54.65
C LYS A 547 -20.59 -14.77 55.29
N ILE A 548 -20.86 -15.80 54.49
CA ILE A 548 -20.83 -17.22 54.94
C ILE A 548 -19.40 -17.64 55.31
N TYR A 549 -18.40 -17.30 54.49
CA TYR A 549 -16.99 -17.59 54.77
C TYR A 549 -16.54 -16.95 56.10
N ILE A 550 -16.85 -15.66 56.30
CA ILE A 550 -16.57 -14.95 57.55
C ILE A 550 -17.26 -15.66 58.73
N ALA A 551 -18.54 -16.01 58.61
CA ALA A 551 -19.25 -16.71 59.68
C ALA A 551 -18.62 -18.08 60.02
N LEU A 552 -18.22 -18.87 59.02
CA LEU A 552 -17.57 -20.16 59.21
C LEU A 552 -16.15 -20.05 59.77
N ASP A 553 -15.38 -19.03 59.37
CA ASP A 553 -14.02 -18.80 59.87
C ASP A 553 -14.00 -18.45 61.37
N HIS A 554 -15.03 -17.74 61.88
CA HIS A 554 -15.22 -17.57 63.32
C HIS A 554 -15.36 -18.91 64.08
N TYR A 555 -15.89 -19.96 63.45
CA TYR A 555 -15.98 -21.32 64.00
C TYR A 555 -14.79 -22.23 63.63
N SER A 556 -13.80 -21.71 62.89
CA SER A 556 -12.58 -22.43 62.46
C SER A 556 -11.91 -23.26 63.58
N PRO A 557 -11.80 -22.80 64.86
CA PRO A 557 -11.25 -23.62 65.94
C PRO A 557 -11.96 -24.96 66.15
N ILE A 558 -13.28 -25.02 65.96
CA ILE A 558 -14.11 -26.23 66.11
C ILE A 558 -14.09 -27.03 64.79
N LEU A 559 -14.16 -26.34 63.65
CA LEU A 559 -14.16 -26.97 62.32
C LEU A 559 -12.82 -27.62 61.95
N LYS A 560 -11.73 -27.34 62.69
CA LYS A 560 -10.43 -28.04 62.57
C LYS A 560 -10.50 -29.56 62.72
N HIS A 561 -11.52 -30.09 63.39
CA HIS A 561 -11.74 -31.53 63.53
C HIS A 561 -12.44 -32.18 62.32
N TYR A 562 -12.82 -31.40 61.30
CA TYR A 562 -13.51 -31.86 60.09
C TYR A 562 -12.70 -31.48 58.83
N PRO A 563 -11.76 -32.33 58.37
CA PRO A 563 -10.80 -31.98 57.31
C PRO A 563 -11.46 -31.46 56.02
N GLY A 564 -12.52 -32.11 55.54
CA GLY A 564 -13.24 -31.69 54.34
C GLY A 564 -13.90 -30.31 54.45
N ILE A 565 -14.35 -29.89 55.64
CA ILE A 565 -14.90 -28.54 55.85
C ILE A 565 -13.78 -27.49 55.80
N ILE A 566 -12.59 -27.81 56.33
CA ILE A 566 -11.40 -26.96 56.20
C ILE A 566 -10.92 -26.85 54.75
N GLU A 567 -10.97 -27.93 53.97
CA GLU A 567 -10.59 -27.92 52.56
C GLU A 567 -11.53 -27.04 51.73
N ILE A 568 -12.84 -27.13 51.97
CA ILE A 568 -13.85 -26.25 51.37
C ILE A 568 -13.62 -24.79 51.79
N LEU A 569 -13.39 -24.51 53.09
CA LEU A 569 -13.05 -23.16 53.58
C LEU A 569 -11.82 -22.57 52.87
N LYS A 570 -10.75 -23.35 52.71
CA LYS A 570 -9.53 -22.96 51.98
C LYS A 570 -9.76 -22.79 50.47
N LEU A 571 -10.79 -23.41 49.90
CA LEU A 571 -11.15 -23.27 48.49
C LEU A 571 -12.00 -22.02 48.27
N VAL A 572 -13.01 -21.79 49.10
CA VAL A 572 -13.80 -20.55 49.13
C VAL A 572 -12.91 -19.32 49.39
N GLN A 573 -11.96 -19.41 50.32
CA GLN A 573 -10.98 -18.35 50.59
C GLN A 573 -10.09 -18.03 49.38
N ARG A 574 -9.78 -19.03 48.54
CA ARG A 574 -8.99 -18.82 47.30
C ARG A 574 -9.80 -18.13 46.22
N GLU A 575 -11.07 -18.50 46.05
CA GLU A 575 -11.91 -17.91 45.01
C GLU A 575 -12.33 -16.47 45.36
N LEU A 576 -12.75 -16.21 46.61
CA LEU A 576 -13.02 -14.83 47.09
C LEU A 576 -11.78 -13.90 46.98
N ARG A 577 -10.56 -14.44 47.13
CA ARG A 577 -9.31 -13.69 46.90
C ARG A 577 -8.97 -13.50 45.43
N ARG A 578 -9.59 -14.26 44.52
CA ARG A 578 -9.41 -14.17 43.07
C ARG A 578 -10.22 -13.00 42.50
N ASP A 579 -11.44 -12.79 43.00
CA ASP A 579 -12.31 -11.71 42.55
C ASP A 579 -11.83 -10.33 43.02
N SER A 580 -11.19 -10.27 44.20
CA SER A 580 -10.41 -9.09 44.65
C SER A 580 -9.28 -8.67 43.69
N LYS A 581 -8.90 -9.49 42.71
CA LYS A 581 -7.96 -9.14 41.62
C LYS A 581 -8.65 -8.85 40.28
N ARG A 582 -9.93 -9.16 40.12
CA ARG A 582 -10.72 -8.89 38.90
C ARG A 582 -11.40 -7.52 38.93
N LEU A 583 -11.80 -7.04 40.11
CA LEU A 583 -12.30 -5.68 40.36
C LEU A 583 -11.30 -4.52 40.07
N SER A 584 -10.18 -4.79 39.40
CA SER A 584 -9.16 -3.81 39.02
C SER A 584 -8.86 -3.76 37.52
N VAL A 585 -9.68 -4.41 36.68
CA VAL A 585 -9.45 -4.52 35.21
C VAL A 585 -10.73 -4.31 34.40
N PHE A 586 -11.64 -3.47 34.90
CA PHE A 586 -12.73 -2.85 34.15
C PHE A 586 -12.73 -1.35 34.45
#